data_AF-A0A3C1L6W3-F1
#
_entry.id   AF-A0A3C1L6W3-F1
#
_cell.length_a   1.000
_cell.length_b   1.000
_cell.length_c   1.000
_cell.angle_alpha   90.00
_cell.angle_beta   90.00
_cell.angle_gamma   90.00
#
_symmetry.space_group_name_H-M   'P 1'
#
loop_
_entity.id
_entity.type
_entity.pdbx_description
1 polymer ?
#
loop_
_entity_poly.entity_id
_entity_poly.type
_entity_poly.pdbx_seq_one_letter_code
_entity_poly.pdbx_strand_id
1 'polypeptide(L)'
;MKKWTTTSEVTACEPGAVFEFVAEGYTTWRYSFEAAGTGTRVTETFDYTAKGFMGFVYDKVLFRPKAMTKGMQRTLERVKAGLEHP
;
A
#
# COMPACT_ATOMS: atom_id res chain seq x y z
N MET A 1 3.93 19.81 19.44
CA MET A 1 4.42 18.93 18.36
C MET A 1 3.21 18.36 17.64
N LYS A 2 3.02 18.63 16.34
CA LYS A 2 1.89 18.03 15.60
C LYS A 2 2.21 16.54 15.37
N LYS A 3 1.47 15.66 16.03
CA LYS A 3 1.55 14.21 15.80
C LYS A 3 0.70 13.88 14.58
N TRP A 4 1.34 13.35 13.54
CA TRP A 4 0.59 12.74 12.46
C TRP A 4 0.02 11.42 12.96
N THR A 5 -1.29 11.24 12.83
CA THR A 5 -1.99 10.01 13.20
C THR A 5 -2.78 9.57 11.97
N THR A 6 -2.63 8.30 11.60
CA THR A 6 -3.40 7.67 10.54
C THR A 6 -4.19 6.53 11.17
N THR A 7 -5.51 6.51 11.02
CA THR A 7 -6.34 5.36 11.43
C THR A 7 -6.41 4.38 10.28
N SER A 8 -6.24 3.08 10.56
CA SER A 8 -6.31 2.03 9.56
C SER A 8 -7.14 0.86 10.07
N GLU A 9 -7.97 0.31 9.21
CA GLU A 9 -8.85 -0.83 9.48
C GLU A 9 -8.42 -2.01 8.60
N VAL A 10 -8.13 -3.16 9.20
CA VAL A 10 -7.77 -4.38 8.46
C VAL A 10 -9.02 -4.98 7.84
N THR A 11 -9.04 -5.14 6.53
CA THR A 11 -10.18 -5.69 5.77
C THR A 11 -9.93 -7.12 5.30
N ALA A 12 -8.68 -7.56 5.14
CA ALA A 12 -8.32 -8.95 4.90
C ALA A 12 -7.00 -9.30 5.59
N CYS A 13 -6.92 -10.49 6.20
CA CYS A 13 -5.69 -10.99 6.80
C CYS A 13 -5.67 -12.51 6.70
N GLU A 14 -4.91 -13.02 5.73
CA GLU A 14 -4.65 -14.44 5.54
C GLU A 14 -3.13 -14.66 5.57
N PRO A 15 -2.61 -15.32 6.63
CA PRO A 15 -1.18 -15.54 6.78
C PRO A 15 -0.56 -16.20 5.55
N GLY A 16 0.49 -15.58 5.00
CA GLY A 16 1.20 -16.10 3.83
C GLY A 16 0.50 -15.91 2.49
N ALA A 17 -0.69 -15.28 2.45
CA ALA A 17 -1.44 -15.07 1.22
C ALA A 17 -1.82 -13.59 0.99
N VAL A 18 -2.49 -12.95 1.96
CA VAL A 18 -2.93 -11.56 1.80
C VAL A 18 -2.94 -10.80 3.12
N PHE A 19 -2.57 -9.52 3.05
CA PHE A 19 -2.83 -8.54 4.08
C PHE A 19 -3.39 -7.27 3.44
N GLU A 20 -4.60 -6.87 3.83
CA GLU A 20 -5.30 -5.71 3.29
C GLU A 20 -5.86 -4.84 4.42
N PHE A 21 -5.73 -3.53 4.25
CA PHE A 21 -6.31 -2.55 5.15
C PHE A 21 -6.76 -1.28 4.42
N VAL A 22 -7.73 -0.61 5.00
CA VAL A 22 -8.19 0.71 4.56
C VAL A 22 -7.64 1.77 5.51
N ALA A 23 -6.83 2.69 5.00
CA ALA A 23 -6.36 3.85 5.73
C ALA A 23 -7.28 5.05 5.51
N GLU A 24 -7.63 5.73 6.61
CA GLU A 24 -8.49 6.92 6.67
C GLU A 24 -9.88 6.75 6.02
N GLY A 25 -10.31 5.51 5.78
CA GLY A 25 -11.61 5.18 5.18
C GLY A 25 -11.71 5.40 3.66
N TYR A 26 -10.62 5.75 2.97
CA TYR A 26 -10.66 6.07 1.52
C TYR A 26 -9.48 5.55 0.71
N THR A 27 -8.38 5.11 1.33
CA THR A 27 -7.27 4.43 0.63
C THR A 27 -7.20 2.98 1.03
N THR A 28 -7.26 2.08 0.05
CA THR A 28 -7.11 0.64 0.27
C THR A 28 -5.69 0.24 -0.09
N TRP A 29 -5.02 -0.44 0.83
CA TRP A 29 -3.69 -0.99 0.67
C TRP A 29 -3.77 -2.50 0.76
N ARG A 30 -3.23 -3.21 -0.24
CA ARG A 30 -3.23 -4.66 -0.29
C ARG A 30 -1.83 -5.18 -0.59
N TYR A 31 -1.39 -6.14 0.21
CA TYR A 31 -0.18 -6.92 -0.02
C TYR A 31 -0.59 -8.35 -0.32
N SER A 32 -0.24 -8.87 -1.50
CA SER A 32 -0.36 -10.28 -1.81
C SER A 32 0.99 -10.97 -1.77
N PHE A 33 0.99 -12.20 -1.30
CA PHE A 33 2.16 -13.03 -1.12
C PHE A 33 2.00 -14.30 -1.95
N GLU A 34 2.94 -14.53 -2.85
CA GLU A 34 2.97 -15.71 -3.70
C GLU A 34 4.33 -16.40 -3.57
N ALA A 35 4.33 -17.74 -3.48
CA ALA A 35 5.56 -18.51 -3.51
C ALA A 35 6.30 -18.26 -4.84
N ALA A 36 7.60 -17.96 -4.76
CA ALA A 36 8.44 -17.69 -5.92
C ALA A 36 9.79 -18.41 -5.76
N GLY A 37 9.80 -19.71 -6.07
CA GLY A 37 10.98 -20.55 -5.92
C GLY A 37 11.42 -20.64 -4.46
N THR A 38 12.64 -20.18 -4.17
CA THR A 38 13.19 -20.13 -2.80
C THR A 38 12.80 -18.86 -2.02
N GLY A 39 12.01 -17.97 -2.64
CA GLY A 39 11.57 -16.71 -2.03
C GLY A 39 10.06 -16.52 -2.10
N THR A 40 9.62 -15.31 -1.76
CA THR A 40 8.22 -14.87 -1.85
C THR A 40 8.13 -13.65 -2.76
N ARG A 41 7.24 -13.70 -3.74
CA ARG A 41 6.85 -12.53 -4.54
C ARG A 41 5.78 -11.77 -3.77
N VAL A 42 6.14 -10.56 -3.35
CA VAL A 42 5.23 -9.63 -2.68
C VAL A 42 4.75 -8.62 -3.71
N THR A 43 3.43 -8.48 -3.84
CA THR A 43 2.82 -7.45 -4.69
C THR A 43 2.07 -6.47 -3.81
N GLU A 44 2.43 -5.19 -3.89
CA GLU A 44 1.71 -4.10 -3.23
C GLU A 44 0.76 -3.43 -4.22
N THR A 45 -0.51 -3.36 -3.85
CA THR A 45 -1.58 -2.70 -4.60
C THR A 45 -2.14 -1.55 -3.78
N PHE A 46 -2.32 -0.41 -4.44
CA PHE A 46 -2.94 0.77 -3.86
C PHE A 46 -4.19 1.10 -4.68
N ASP A 47 -5.31 1.26 -3.99
CA ASP A 47 -6.55 1.76 -4.58
C ASP A 47 -7.04 2.97 -3.79
N TYR A 48 -7.61 3.95 -4.50
CA TYR A 48 -8.21 5.13 -3.90
C TYR A 48 -9.65 5.24 -4.37
N THR A 49 -10.59 5.00 -3.44
CA THR A 49 -12.00 5.17 -3.73
C THR A 49 -12.41 6.60 -3.40
N ALA A 50 -12.33 7.46 -4.40
CA ALA A 50 -12.73 8.84 -4.28
C ALA A 50 -14.28 8.95 -4.27
N LYS A 51 -14.90 9.17 -3.10
CA LYS A 51 -16.35 9.37 -3.02
C LYS A 51 -16.73 10.78 -3.51
N GLY A 52 -17.38 10.87 -4.67
CA GLY A 52 -18.01 12.09 -5.20
C GLY A 52 -17.18 12.94 -6.16
N PHE A 53 -17.74 14.07 -6.63
CA PHE A 53 -17.17 14.98 -7.64
C PHE A 53 -15.79 15.55 -7.25
N MET A 54 -15.49 15.66 -5.95
CA MET A 54 -14.19 16.09 -5.42
C MET A 54 -13.05 15.09 -5.74
N GLY A 55 -13.40 13.82 -5.92
CA GLY A 55 -12.46 12.73 -6.17
C GLY A 55 -11.76 12.80 -7.52
N PHE A 56 -12.49 13.22 -8.55
CA PHE A 56 -11.94 13.40 -9.90
C PHE A 56 -10.93 14.56 -9.97
N VAL A 57 -11.13 15.60 -9.17
CA VAL A 57 -10.22 16.76 -9.10
C VAL A 57 -8.94 16.40 -8.33
N TYR A 58 -9.06 15.57 -7.29
CA TYR A 58 -7.92 15.05 -6.53
C TYR A 58 -7.02 14.12 -7.37
N ASP A 59 -7.63 13.26 -8.18
CA ASP A 59 -6.95 12.31 -9.07
C ASP A 59 -6.06 13.02 -10.12
N LYS A 60 -6.54 14.13 -10.70
CA LYS A 60 -5.76 14.90 -11.68
C LYS A 60 -4.75 15.88 -11.11
N VAL A 61 -4.98 16.43 -9.91
CA VAL A 61 -4.19 17.58 -9.39
C VAL A 61 -3.17 17.15 -8.33
N LEU A 62 -3.50 16.17 -7.47
CA LEU A 62 -2.67 15.77 -6.34
C LEU A 62 -2.05 14.39 -6.51
N PHE A 63 -2.71 13.52 -7.26
CA PHE A 63 -2.18 12.20 -7.54
C PHE A 63 -1.07 12.29 -8.59
N ARG A 64 0.18 12.18 -8.15
CA ARG A 64 1.33 11.93 -9.04
C ARG A 64 1.58 10.42 -9.06
N PRO A 65 0.90 9.65 -9.94
CA PRO A 65 0.98 8.19 -9.93
C PRO A 65 2.43 7.70 -9.97
N LYS A 66 3.29 8.38 -10.76
CA LYS A 66 4.73 8.08 -10.81
C LYS A 66 5.46 8.23 -9.47
N ALA A 67 5.13 9.27 -8.69
CA ALA A 67 5.75 9.48 -7.38
C ALA A 67 5.28 8.45 -6.36
N MET A 68 4.00 8.07 -6.41
CA MET A 68 3.44 7.05 -5.56
C MET A 68 4.02 5.66 -5.87
N THR A 69 4.05 5.25 -7.14
CA THR A 69 4.67 3.98 -7.55
C THR A 69 6.14 3.92 -7.15
N LYS A 70 6.89 5.03 -7.29
CA LYS A 70 8.28 5.09 -6.81
C LYS A 70 8.38 4.95 -5.28
N GLY A 71 7.45 5.53 -4.55
CA GLY A 71 7.35 5.38 -3.10
C GLY A 71 7.08 3.93 -2.69
N MET A 72 6.07 3.30 -3.29
CA MET A 72 5.72 1.89 -3.11
C MET A 72 6.90 0.97 -3.41
N GLN A 73 7.56 1.17 -4.55
CA GLN A 73 8.75 0.40 -4.90
C GLN A 73 9.85 0.53 -3.83
N ARG A 74 10.10 1.75 -3.33
CA ARG A 74 11.07 1.98 -2.27
C ARG A 74 10.68 1.29 -0.96
N THR A 75 9.39 1.21 -0.65
CA THR A 75 8.89 0.45 0.50
C THR A 75 9.23 -1.02 0.36
N LEU A 76 8.90 -1.64 -0.78
CA LEU A 76 9.20 -3.04 -1.06
C LEU A 76 10.71 -3.33 -1.03
N GLU A 77 11.54 -2.44 -1.59
CA GLU A 77 13.00 -2.55 -1.53
C GLU A 77 13.53 -2.54 -0.09
N ARG A 78 12.96 -1.70 0.79
CA ARG A 78 13.35 -1.64 2.21
C ARG A 78 12.91 -2.87 2.98
N VAL A 79 11.70 -3.38 2.71
CA VAL A 79 11.22 -4.63 3.30
C VAL A 79 12.13 -5.78 2.89
N LYS A 80 12.47 -5.86 1.59
CA LYS A 80 13.41 -6.86 1.08
C LYS A 80 14.77 -6.77 1.77
N ALA A 81 15.38 -5.58 1.80
CA ALA A 81 16.68 -5.37 2.43
C ALA A 81 16.69 -5.73 3.92
N GLY A 82 15.60 -5.41 4.66
CA GLY A 82 15.48 -5.77 6.08
C GLY A 82 15.31 -7.27 6.34
N LEU A 83 14.85 -8.04 5.35
CA LEU A 83 14.70 -9.50 5.46
C LEU A 83 15.93 -10.26 4.96
N GLU A 84 16.64 -9.73 3.97
CA GLU A 84 17.85 -10.34 3.39
C GLU A 84 19.11 -10.09 4.22
N HIS A 85 19.10 -9.07 5.08
CA HIS A 85 20.21 -8.75 5.99
C HIS A 85 19.76 -8.87 7.46
N PRO A 86 19.57 -10.10 7.98
CA PRO A 86 19.24 -10.34 9.39
C PRO A 86 20.38 -10.00 10.35
#